data_AF-A0A1G6TS02-F1
#
_entry.id   AF-A0A1G6TS02-F1
#
_cell.length_a   1.000
_cell.length_b   1.000
_cell.length_c   1.000
_cell.angle_alpha   90.00
_cell.angle_beta   90.00
_cell.angle_gamma   90.00
#
_symmetry.space_group_name_H-M   'P 1'
#
loop_
_entity.id
_entity.type
_entity.pdbx_description
1 polymer ?
#
loop_
_entity_poly.entity_id
_entity_poly.type
_entity_poly.pdbx_seq_one_letter_code
_entity_poly.pdbx_strand_id
1 'polypeptide(L)'
;MDSILNTLIGMISLIAPCIVFGTCCYFLSKKKAVEAVLMTIGAGVGLLTHLLYFLVPLLAGSNNLAYTEISKYYTIIGFIGTVASLCFAVGLLLLIHNTVKKNNVFHDQFPTSND
;
A
#
# COMPACT_ATOMS: atom_id res chain seq x y z
N MET A 1 8.57 28.63 -14.84
CA MET A 1 7.22 28.25 -14.38
C MET A 1 6.96 26.76 -14.56
N ASP A 2 7.45 26.16 -15.65
CA ASP A 2 7.25 24.73 -15.96
C ASP A 2 7.86 23.77 -14.93
N SER A 3 9.00 24.10 -14.32
CA SER A 3 9.61 23.24 -13.28
C SER A 3 8.78 23.17 -11.99
N ILE A 4 8.11 24.26 -11.59
CA ILE A 4 7.26 24.27 -10.38
C ILE A 4 5.99 23.46 -10.66
N LEU A 5 5.40 23.63 -11.85
CA LEU A 5 4.24 22.86 -12.28
C LEU A 5 4.56 21.35 -12.37
N ASN A 6 5.68 20.96 -12.98
CA ASN A 6 6.11 19.57 -13.04
C ASN A 6 6.42 18.96 -11.68
N THR A 7 7.00 19.75 -10.76
CA THR A 7 7.24 19.30 -9.38
C THR A 7 5.93 19.08 -8.64
N LEU A 8 4.97 20.00 -8.80
CA LEU A 8 3.64 19.90 -8.21
C LEU A 8 2.85 18.68 -8.74
N ILE A 9 2.92 18.43 -10.05
CA ILE A 9 2.31 17.25 -10.68
C ILE A 9 2.97 15.95 -10.18
N GLY A 10 4.29 15.96 -9.96
CA GLY A 10 5.00 14.82 -9.35
C GLY A 10 4.50 14.46 -7.95
N MET A 11 4.09 15.45 -7.15
CA MET A 11 3.53 15.21 -5.82
C MET A 11 2.10 14.65 -5.83
N ILE A 12 1.36 14.80 -6.94
CA ILE A 12 0.01 14.21 -7.08
C ILE A 12 0.08 12.68 -7.03
N SER A 13 1.16 12.08 -7.56
CA SER A 13 1.38 10.63 -7.50
C SER A 13 1.54 10.10 -6.07
N LEU A 14 1.86 10.96 -5.09
CA LEU A 14 2.03 10.60 -3.68
C LEU A 14 0.69 10.63 -2.92
N ILE A 15 -0.34 11.25 -3.47
CA ILE A 15 -1.68 11.32 -2.85
C ILE A 15 -2.30 9.93 -2.76
N ALA A 16 -2.17 9.11 -3.81
CA ALA A 16 -2.73 7.76 -3.86
C ALA A 16 -2.20 6.85 -2.72
N PRO A 17 -0.87 6.65 -2.54
CA PRO A 17 -0.36 5.83 -1.44
C PRO A 17 -0.68 6.39 -0.07
N CYS A 18 -0.78 7.72 0.09
CA CYS A 18 -1.21 8.35 1.35
C CYS A 18 -2.66 8.02 1.71
N ILE A 19 -3.58 8.06 0.73
CA ILE A 19 -5.00 7.70 0.95
C ILE A 19 -5.10 6.22 1.33
N VAL A 20 -4.41 5.33 0.61
CA VAL A 20 -4.42 3.88 0.88
C VAL A 20 -3.85 3.58 2.26
N PHE A 21 -2.76 4.23 2.66
CA PHE A 21 -2.21 4.08 4.01
C PHE A 21 -3.18 4.60 5.07
N GLY A 22 -3.80 5.77 4.84
CA GLY A 22 -4.79 6.36 5.73
C GLY A 22 -6.00 5.45 5.97
N THR A 23 -6.54 4.84 4.91
CA THR A 23 -7.68 3.92 5.01
C THR A 23 -7.30 2.64 5.76
N CYS A 24 -6.10 2.11 5.55
CA CYS A 24 -5.61 0.93 6.26
C CYS A 24 -5.37 1.21 7.75
N CYS A 25 -4.79 2.36 8.08
CA CYS A 25 -4.60 2.79 9.47
C CYS A 25 -5.94 3.00 10.19
N TYR A 26 -6.92 3.58 9.51
CA TYR A 26 -8.28 3.71 10.03
C TYR A 26 -8.92 2.33 10.28
N PHE A 27 -8.75 1.40 9.35
CA PHE A 27 -9.26 0.04 9.47
C PHE A 27 -8.65 -0.72 10.66
N LEU A 28 -7.32 -0.63 10.82
CA LEU A 28 -6.61 -1.22 11.96
C LEU A 28 -7.08 -0.64 13.32
N SER A 29 -7.41 0.65 13.35
CA SER A 29 -7.91 1.32 14.55
C SER A 29 -9.30 0.83 14.97
N LYS A 30 -10.15 0.46 14.02
CA LYS A 30 -11.50 -0.09 14.30
C LYS A 30 -11.51 -1.59 14.57
N LYS A 31 -10.62 -2.37 13.96
CA LYS A 31 -10.52 -3.82 14.17
C LYS A 31 -9.07 -4.29 14.21
N LYS A 32 -8.68 -4.89 15.33
CA LYS A 32 -7.38 -5.54 15.54
C LYS A 32 -7.38 -6.96 14.95
N ALA A 33 -7.67 -7.08 13.66
CA ALA A 33 -7.62 -8.36 12.95
C ALA A 33 -6.26 -8.53 12.25
N VAL A 34 -5.81 -9.78 12.10
CA VAL A 34 -4.52 -10.12 11.46
C VAL A 34 -4.45 -9.57 10.02
N GLU A 35 -5.58 -9.60 9.31
CA GLU A 35 -5.75 -9.01 7.98
C GLU A 35 -5.44 -7.50 7.95
N ALA A 36 -5.91 -6.75 8.95
CA ALA A 36 -5.66 -5.30 9.05
C ALA A 36 -4.18 -5.00 9.27
N VAL A 37 -3.49 -5.81 10.07
CA VAL A 37 -2.06 -5.67 10.35
C VAL A 37 -1.26 -5.89 9.06
N LEU A 38 -1.52 -6.97 8.32
CA LEU A 38 -0.86 -7.24 7.04
C LEU A 38 -1.06 -6.09 6.04
N MET A 39 -2.28 -5.59 5.91
CA MET A 39 -2.60 -4.48 5.00
C MET A 39 -1.88 -3.20 5.41
N THR A 40 -1.81 -2.87 6.71
CA THR A 40 -1.08 -1.68 7.17
C THR A 40 0.42 -1.77 6.95
N ILE A 41 1.04 -2.94 7.16
CA ILE A 41 2.47 -3.12 6.91
C ILE A 41 2.75 -3.00 5.41
N GLY A 42 1.97 -3.68 4.56
CA GLY A 42 2.11 -3.60 3.11
C GLY A 42 1.92 -2.18 2.57
N ALA A 43 0.90 -1.46 3.05
CA ALA A 43 0.66 -0.06 2.67
C ALA A 43 1.75 0.89 3.19
N GLY A 44 2.26 0.67 4.42
CA GLY A 44 3.32 1.48 5.01
C GLY A 44 4.64 1.34 4.27
N VAL A 45 5.04 0.11 3.95
CA VAL A 45 6.24 -0.15 3.15
C VAL A 45 6.03 0.35 1.71
N GLY A 46 4.84 0.21 1.13
CA GLY A 46 4.51 0.78 -0.18
C GLY A 46 4.67 2.31 -0.24
N LEU A 47 4.20 3.01 0.80
CA LEU A 47 4.37 4.47 0.92
C LEU A 47 5.85 4.84 1.07
N LEU A 48 6.60 4.13 1.91
CA LEU A 48 8.05 4.32 2.05
C LEU A 48 8.77 4.12 0.71
N THR A 49 8.37 3.11 -0.05
CA THR A 49 8.95 2.82 -1.38
C THR A 49 8.74 4.02 -2.32
N HIS A 50 7.53 4.59 -2.38
CA HIS A 50 7.22 5.79 -3.16
C HIS A 50 8.04 7.01 -2.72
N LEU A 51 8.24 7.17 -1.41
CA LEU A 51 9.09 8.23 -0.86
C LEU A 51 10.56 8.06 -1.30
N LEU A 52 11.07 6.84 -1.28
CA LEU A 52 12.43 6.52 -1.73
C LEU A 52 12.61 6.78 -3.22
N TYR A 53 11.60 6.46 -4.05
CA TYR A 53 11.63 6.79 -5.49
C TYR A 53 11.77 8.29 -5.76
N PHE A 54 11.22 9.14 -4.88
CA PHE A 54 11.36 10.60 -4.96
C PHE A 54 12.68 11.11 -4.36
N LEU A 55 13.18 10.49 -3.29
CA LEU A 55 14.38 10.93 -2.59
C LEU A 55 15.70 10.52 -3.30
N VAL A 56 15.75 9.34 -3.90
CA VAL A 56 16.93 8.83 -4.64
C VAL A 56 17.40 9.78 -5.76
N PRO A 57 16.54 10.30 -6.65
CA PRO A 57 16.98 11.20 -7.71
C PRO A 57 17.45 12.56 -7.17
N LEU A 58 16.88 13.03 -6.05
CA LEU A 58 17.34 14.24 -5.36
C LEU A 58 18.77 14.07 -4.82
N LEU A 59 19.04 12.92 -4.18
CA LEU A 59 20.34 12.61 -3.58
C LEU A 59 21.42 12.27 -4.63
N ALA A 60 21.03 11.61 -5.72
CA ALA A 60 21.90 11.30 -6.85
C ALA A 60 22.30 12.56 -7.62
N GLY A 61 21.37 13.53 -7.76
CA GLY A 61 21.63 14.82 -8.37
C GLY A 61 22.67 15.65 -7.62
N SER A 62 22.73 15.58 -6.29
CA SER A 62 23.73 16.32 -5.50
C SER A 62 25.12 15.66 -5.47
N ASN A 63 25.19 14.34 -5.65
CA ASN A 63 26.44 13.56 -5.48
C ASN A 63 27.07 13.10 -6.81
N ASN A 64 26.51 13.44 -7.97
CA ASN A 64 26.98 13.00 -9.31
C ASN A 64 27.27 11.48 -9.36
N LEU A 65 26.40 10.68 -8.74
CA LEU A 65 26.60 9.23 -8.65
C LEU A 65 26.50 8.60 -10.04
N ALA A 66 27.36 7.62 -10.32
CA ALA A 66 27.34 6.88 -11.57
C ALA A 66 25.99 6.15 -11.76
N TYR A 67 25.50 6.13 -12.99
CA TYR A 67 24.19 5.57 -13.35
C TYR A 67 24.00 4.11 -12.90
N THR A 68 25.08 3.33 -12.91
CA THR A 68 25.12 1.93 -12.46
C THR A 68 24.76 1.78 -10.97
N GLU A 69 25.22 2.69 -10.12
CA GLU A 69 24.93 2.66 -8.68
C GLU A 69 23.45 3.01 -8.43
N ILE A 70 22.92 4.00 -9.15
CA ILE A 70 21.52 4.43 -9.05
C ILE A 70 20.57 3.29 -9.45
N SER A 71 20.88 2.57 -10.54
CA SER A 71 20.09 1.43 -11.00
C SER A 71 19.98 0.33 -9.94
N LYS A 72 21.08 0.01 -9.25
CA LYS A 72 21.11 -0.99 -8.18
C LYS A 72 20.19 -0.62 -7.01
N TYR A 73 20.18 0.64 -6.58
CA TYR A 73 19.25 1.12 -5.55
C TYR A 73 17.79 0.97 -5.98
N TYR A 74 17.46 1.34 -7.21
CA TYR A 74 16.10 1.18 -7.74
C TYR A 74 15.65 -0.27 -7.85
N THR A 75 16.55 -1.20 -8.18
CA THR A 75 16.22 -2.64 -8.19
C THR A 75 15.88 -3.15 -6.79
N ILE A 76 16.65 -2.75 -5.77
CA ILE A 76 16.40 -3.15 -4.37
C ILE A 76 15.08 -2.56 -3.87
N ILE A 77 14.85 -1.26 -4.11
CA ILE A 77 13.61 -0.56 -3.76
C ILE A 77 12.42 -1.22 -4.46
N GLY A 78 12.56 -1.55 -5.75
CA GLY A 78 11.54 -2.24 -6.53
C GLY A 78 11.20 -3.60 -5.94
N PHE A 79 12.20 -4.42 -5.60
CA PHE A 79 11.98 -5.73 -4.98
C PHE A 79 11.23 -5.63 -3.66
N ILE A 80 11.64 -4.72 -2.76
CA ILE A 80 10.94 -4.46 -1.49
C ILE A 80 9.50 -4.01 -1.74
N GLY A 81 9.29 -3.14 -2.74
CA GLY A 81 7.97 -2.69 -3.16
C GLY A 81 7.07 -3.83 -3.63
N THR A 82 7.60 -4.79 -4.38
CA THR A 82 6.83 -5.97 -4.82
C THR A 82 6.44 -6.90 -3.67
N VAL A 83 7.31 -7.09 -2.68
CA VAL A 83 6.99 -7.89 -1.50
C VAL A 83 5.93 -7.19 -0.65
N ALA A 84 6.03 -5.86 -0.51
CA ALA A 84 5.05 -5.06 0.21
C ALA A 84 3.67 -5.10 -0.44
N SER A 85 3.60 -5.00 -1.78
CA SER A 85 2.34 -5.08 -2.51
C SER A 85 1.71 -6.47 -2.43
N LEU A 86 2.52 -7.54 -2.43
CA LEU A 86 2.04 -8.90 -2.18
C LEU A 86 1.42 -9.02 -0.78
N CYS A 87 2.10 -8.51 0.25
CA CYS A 87 1.62 -8.51 1.63
C CYS A 87 0.28 -7.77 1.75
N PHE A 88 0.18 -6.60 1.12
CA PHE A 88 -1.06 -5.83 1.05
C PHE A 88 -2.19 -6.62 0.39
N ALA A 89 -1.92 -7.25 -0.76
CA ALA A 89 -2.90 -8.04 -1.49
C ALA A 89 -3.40 -9.26 -0.70
N VAL A 90 -2.50 -9.97 -0.01
CA VAL A 90 -2.87 -11.10 0.86
C VAL A 90 -3.74 -10.65 2.02
N GLY A 91 -3.40 -9.53 2.67
CA GLY A 91 -4.23 -8.95 3.72
C GLY A 91 -5.63 -8.55 3.22
N LEU A 92 -5.72 -7.96 2.02
CA LEU A 92 -7.00 -7.62 1.38
C LEU A 92 -7.84 -8.85 1.04
N LEU A 93 -7.22 -9.92 0.54
CA LEU A 93 -7.90 -11.15 0.20
C LEU A 93 -8.49 -11.83 1.44
N LEU A 94 -7.71 -11.90 2.54
CA LEU A 94 -8.19 -12.39 3.84
C LEU A 94 -9.41 -11.61 4.34
N LEU A 95 -9.37 -10.27 4.23
CA LEU A 95 -10.49 -9.41 4.61
C LEU A 95 -11.76 -9.72 3.81
N ILE A 96 -11.64 -9.85 2.48
CA ILE A 96 -12.77 -10.18 1.60
C ILE A 96 -13.32 -11.56 1.96
N HIS A 97 -12.45 -12.56 2.11
CA HIS A 97 -12.86 -13.92 2.44
C HIS A 97 -13.61 -13.98 3.78
N ASN A 98 -13.10 -13.30 4.81
CA ASN A 98 -13.74 -13.24 6.12
C ASN A 98 -15.07 -12.48 6.09
N THR A 99 -15.17 -11.42 5.28
CA THR A 99 -16.41 -10.64 5.10
C THR A 99 -17.48 -11.47 4.40
N VAL A 100 -17.13 -12.18 3.33
CA VAL A 100 -18.05 -13.07 2.60
C VAL A 100 -18.50 -14.23 3.49
N LYS A 101 -17.58 -14.89 4.18
CA LYS A 101 -17.92 -15.98 5.12
C LYS A 101 -18.89 -15.50 6.21
N LYS A 102 -18.64 -14.32 6.78
CA LYS A 102 -19.48 -13.77 7.86
C LYS A 102 -20.88 -13.38 7.38
N ASN A 103 -21.02 -12.89 6.14
CA ASN A 103 -22.33 -12.57 5.56
C ASN A 103 -23.18 -13.81 5.25
N ASN A 104 -22.56 -14.93 4.86
CA ASN A 104 -23.29 -16.18 4.62
C ASN A 104 -23.90 -16.75 5.91
N VAL A 105 -23.27 -16.55 7.06
CA VAL A 105 -23.83 -17.00 8.37
C VAL A 105 -25.10 -16.23 8.74
N PHE A 106 -25.25 -14.97 8.33
CA PHE A 106 -26.46 -14.18 8.59
C PHE A 106 -27.65 -14.61 7.72
N HIS A 107 -27.41 -15.19 6.56
CA HIS A 107 -28.48 -15.70 5.69
C HIS A 107 -29.08 -17.02 6.19
N ASP A 108 -28.33 -17.82 6.95
CA ASP A 108 -28.80 -19.08 7.55
C ASP A 108 -29.60 -18.90 8.85
N GLN A 109 -29.77 -17.66 9.34
CA GLN A 109 -30.49 -17.40 10.59
C GLN A 109 -32.00 -17.21 10.44
N PHE A 110 -32.55 -17.26 9.22
CA PHE A 110 -34.01 -17.38 9.07
C PHE A 110 -34.37 -18.86 9.13
N PRO A 111 -35.04 -19.34 10.21
CA PRO A 111 -35.50 -20.71 10.26
C PRO A 111 -36.43 -20.94 9.07
N THR A 112 -36.15 -21.99 8.30
CA THR A 112 -37.07 -22.46 7.26
C THR A 112 -38.38 -22.80 7.98
N SER A 113 -39.48 -22.14 7.60
CA SER A 113 -40.80 -22.48 8.11
C SER A 113 -41.15 -23.86 7.59
N ASN A 114 -41.20 -24.82 8.51
CA ASN A 114 -41.68 -26.16 8.23
C ASN A 114 -43.22 -26.09 8.24
N ASP A 115 -43.80 -25.74 7.09
CA ASP A 115 -45.22 -26.00 6.81
C ASP A 115 -45.45 -27.50 6.55
#